data_AF-A0A1B8TPM0-F1
#
_entry.id   AF-A0A1B8TPM0-F1
#
_cell.length_a   1.000
_cell.length_b   1.000
_cell.length_c   1.000
_cell.angle_alpha   90.00
_cell.angle_beta   90.00
_cell.angle_gamma   90.00
#
_symmetry.space_group_name_H-M   'P 1'
#
loop_
_entity.id
_entity.type
_entity.pdbx_description
1 polymer ?
#
loop_
_entity_poly.entity_id
_entity_poly.type
_entity_poly.pdbx_seq_one_letter_code
_entity_poly.pdbx_strand_id
1 'polypeptide(L)'
;MENEIRHSVAFISKKIGKKPGFSAPSNYFDNLEDDISIKISEENFAKNTSFKVPNTYFNNLEDTILEKISSKEKETKIISLKERVFKLIPYAAAASIALFIGLNSFVFNTDNANTLEALTDDDFEQWLDVSSIETDDIVEILPEDILEINEFSFALIEDESIEDYINSIDNTSLLNELN
;
A
#
# COMPACT_ATOMS: atom_id res chain seq x y z
N MET A 1 -4.18 -86.70 26.71
CA MET A 1 -4.26 -85.23 26.50
C MET A 1 -5.65 -84.95 25.99
N GLU A 2 -6.45 -84.23 26.75
CA GLU A 2 -7.84 -83.93 26.43
C GLU A 2 -7.87 -82.80 25.38
N ASN A 3 -8.52 -83.04 24.24
CA ASN A 3 -8.58 -82.05 23.16
C ASN A 3 -9.51 -80.91 23.58
N GLU A 4 -8.96 -79.74 23.91
CA GLU A 4 -9.77 -78.56 24.23
C GLU A 4 -10.54 -78.10 22.98
N ILE A 5 -11.88 -78.12 23.06
CA ILE A 5 -12.77 -77.70 21.97
C ILE A 5 -12.63 -76.19 21.80
N ARG A 6 -11.98 -75.76 20.70
CA ARG A 6 -11.60 -74.37 20.40
C ARG A 6 -12.74 -73.34 20.42
N HIS A 7 -13.99 -73.76 20.23
CA HIS A 7 -15.17 -72.87 20.24
C HIS A 7 -16.05 -73.06 21.46
N SER A 8 -15.60 -73.81 22.47
CA SER A 8 -16.35 -73.95 23.72
C SER A 8 -16.28 -72.67 24.56
N VAL A 9 -17.34 -72.39 25.31
CA VAL A 9 -17.40 -71.27 26.26
C VAL A 9 -16.26 -71.35 27.27
N ALA A 10 -15.88 -72.56 27.70
CA ALA A 10 -14.76 -72.80 28.60
C ALA A 10 -13.41 -72.39 27.98
N PHE A 11 -13.17 -72.73 26.72
CA PHE A 11 -11.94 -72.34 26.01
C PHE A 11 -11.86 -70.83 25.77
N ILE A 12 -12.97 -70.21 25.35
CA ILE A 12 -13.05 -68.77 25.07
C ILE A 12 -12.85 -67.96 26.36
N SER A 13 -13.53 -68.33 27.45
CA SER A 13 -13.40 -67.66 28.76
C SER A 13 -12.00 -67.84 29.39
N LYS A 14 -11.34 -68.98 29.13
CA LYS A 14 -9.94 -69.20 29.52
C LYS A 14 -8.98 -68.28 28.75
N LYS A 15 -9.25 -68.00 27.48
CA LYS A 15 -8.38 -67.18 26.62
C LYS A 15 -8.60 -65.67 26.78
N ILE A 16 -9.85 -65.24 27.00
CA ILE A 16 -10.25 -63.82 27.04
C ILE A 16 -10.39 -63.30 28.49
N GLY A 17 -10.46 -64.21 29.47
CA GLY A 17 -10.74 -63.88 30.85
C GLY A 17 -12.25 -63.84 31.15
N LYS A 18 -12.60 -63.75 32.44
CA LYS A 18 -14.02 -63.79 32.88
C LYS A 18 -14.78 -62.48 32.66
N LYS A 19 -14.09 -61.39 32.34
CA LYS A 19 -14.70 -60.07 32.12
C LYS A 19 -14.78 -59.80 30.62
N PRO A 20 -15.95 -59.47 30.07
CA PRO A 20 -16.04 -59.04 28.69
C PRO A 20 -15.24 -57.74 28.52
N GLY A 21 -14.41 -57.67 27.47
CA GLY A 21 -13.68 -56.45 27.10
C GLY A 21 -14.56 -55.36 26.46
N PHE A 22 -15.88 -55.59 26.42
CA PHE A 22 -16.86 -54.69 25.86
C PHE A 22 -17.82 -54.27 26.97
N SER A 23 -18.17 -52.99 26.97
CA SER A 23 -19.17 -52.42 27.86
C SER A 23 -20.11 -51.56 27.03
N ALA A 24 -21.41 -51.64 27.34
CA ALA A 24 -22.38 -50.73 26.77
C ALA A 24 -22.30 -49.38 27.50
N PRO A 25 -22.54 -48.25 26.81
CA PRO A 25 -22.70 -46.96 27.46
C PRO A 25 -23.76 -47.01 28.57
N SER A 26 -23.61 -46.15 29.57
CA SER A 26 -24.66 -45.92 30.57
C SER A 26 -25.97 -45.59 29.87
N ASN A 27 -27.06 -46.22 30.30
CA ASN A 27 -28.42 -45.98 29.82
C ASN A 27 -28.71 -46.42 28.36
N TYR A 28 -27.83 -47.21 27.74
CA TYR A 28 -28.03 -47.70 26.36
C TYR A 28 -29.33 -48.50 26.18
N PHE A 29 -29.76 -49.22 27.21
CA PHE A 29 -30.95 -50.08 27.16
C PHE A 29 -32.20 -49.43 27.74
N ASP A 30 -32.12 -48.23 28.30
CA ASP A 30 -33.22 -47.62 29.07
C ASP A 30 -34.45 -47.34 28.22
N ASN A 31 -34.27 -47.02 26.93
CA ASN A 31 -35.36 -46.71 25.99
C ASN A 31 -35.43 -47.68 24.80
N LEU A 32 -34.70 -48.79 24.83
CA LEU A 32 -34.61 -49.71 23.69
C LEU A 32 -35.99 -50.25 23.28
N GLU A 33 -36.83 -50.59 24.26
CA GLU A 33 -38.16 -51.15 24.02
C GLU A 33 -39.09 -50.13 23.37
N ASP A 34 -39.05 -48.88 23.84
CA ASP A 34 -39.80 -47.76 23.26
C ASP A 34 -39.33 -47.47 21.83
N ASP A 35 -38.01 -47.41 21.60
CA ASP A 35 -37.43 -47.18 20.27
C ASP A 35 -37.83 -48.27 19.27
N ILE A 36 -37.82 -49.53 19.69
CA ILE A 36 -38.25 -50.66 18.85
C ILE A 36 -39.76 -50.56 18.56
N SER A 37 -40.58 -50.25 19.58
CA SER A 37 -42.03 -50.09 19.44
C SER A 37 -42.40 -48.95 18.49
N ILE A 38 -41.72 -47.81 18.60
CA ILE A 38 -41.87 -46.66 17.69
C ILE A 38 -41.55 -47.10 16.27
N LYS A 39 -40.43 -47.80 16.05
CA LYS A 39 -39.99 -48.20 14.71
C LYS A 39 -40.93 -49.20 14.04
N ILE A 40 -41.48 -50.15 14.80
CA ILE A 40 -42.51 -51.08 14.30
C ILE A 40 -43.79 -50.31 13.96
N SER A 41 -44.17 -49.33 14.78
CA SER A 41 -45.32 -48.47 14.51
C SER A 41 -45.13 -47.60 13.27
N GLU A 42 -43.89 -47.15 13.02
CA GLU A 42 -43.52 -46.38 11.83
C GLU A 42 -43.72 -47.16 10.52
N GLU A 43 -43.41 -48.45 10.51
CA GLU A 43 -43.62 -49.31 9.33
C GLU A 43 -45.09 -49.46 8.94
N ASN A 44 -46.00 -49.25 9.90
CA ASN A 44 -47.44 -49.29 9.68
C ASN A 44 -48.02 -47.97 9.13
N PHE A 45 -47.23 -46.89 9.06
CA PHE A 45 -47.66 -45.67 8.40
C PHE A 45 -47.74 -45.88 6.88
N ALA A 46 -48.82 -45.38 6.27
CA ALA A 46 -48.98 -45.44 4.83
C ALA A 46 -47.81 -44.70 4.15
N LYS A 47 -47.04 -45.40 3.31
CA LYS A 47 -45.96 -44.81 2.48
C LYS A 47 -46.47 -43.80 1.44
N ASN A 48 -47.77 -43.56 1.40
CA ASN A 48 -48.36 -42.57 0.53
C ASN A 48 -47.95 -41.20 1.07
N THR A 49 -47.17 -40.46 0.29
CA THR A 49 -46.81 -39.08 0.61
C THR A 49 -48.10 -38.27 0.70
N SER A 50 -48.51 -37.94 1.92
CA SER A 50 -49.71 -37.13 2.21
C SER A 50 -49.64 -35.73 1.59
N PHE A 51 -48.46 -35.33 1.14
CA PHE A 51 -48.19 -34.07 0.45
C PHE A 51 -48.52 -34.24 -1.03
N LYS A 52 -49.73 -33.80 -1.41
CA LYS A 52 -50.08 -33.58 -2.81
C LYS A 52 -49.88 -32.10 -3.13
N VAL A 53 -49.20 -31.83 -4.24
CA VAL A 53 -49.16 -30.48 -4.80
C VAL A 53 -50.53 -30.13 -5.42
N PRO A 54 -50.91 -28.85 -5.46
CA PRO A 54 -52.08 -28.41 -6.22
C PRO A 54 -52.00 -28.86 -7.69
N ASN A 55 -53.15 -29.21 -8.29
CA ASN A 55 -53.22 -29.72 -9.67
C ASN A 55 -52.55 -28.82 -10.71
N THR A 56 -52.52 -27.50 -10.45
CA THR A 56 -51.98 -26.49 -11.37
C THR A 56 -50.59 -25.98 -10.97
N TYR A 57 -49.96 -26.57 -9.93
CA TYR A 57 -48.66 -26.11 -9.43
C TYR A 57 -47.61 -26.05 -10.54
N PHE A 58 -47.47 -27.14 -11.30
CA PHE A 58 -46.48 -27.22 -12.38
C PHE A 58 -46.87 -26.44 -13.64
N ASN A 59 -48.16 -26.20 -13.85
CA ASN A 59 -48.64 -25.43 -15.02
C ASN A 59 -48.25 -23.96 -14.90
N ASN A 60 -48.29 -23.41 -13.69
CA ASN A 60 -48.01 -21.99 -13.44
C ASN A 60 -46.58 -21.76 -12.91
N LEU A 61 -45.78 -22.82 -12.75
CA LEU A 61 -44.46 -22.74 -12.15
C LEU A 61 -43.52 -21.86 -12.98
N GLU A 62 -43.51 -22.06 -14.30
CA GLU A 62 -42.68 -21.31 -15.23
C GLU A 62 -43.05 -19.81 -15.20
N ASP A 63 -44.34 -19.50 -15.34
CA ASP A 63 -44.84 -18.12 -15.27
C ASP A 63 -44.49 -17.45 -13.92
N THR A 64 -44.63 -18.18 -12.81
CA THR A 64 -44.28 -17.68 -11.46
C THR A 64 -42.79 -17.40 -11.33
N ILE A 65 -41.94 -18.26 -11.91
CA ILE A 65 -40.48 -18.03 -11.92
C ILE A 65 -40.17 -16.80 -12.77
N LEU A 66 -40.73 -16.72 -13.98
CA LEU A 66 -40.54 -15.60 -14.90
C LEU A 66 -41.01 -14.28 -14.29
N GLU A 67 -42.15 -14.24 -13.60
CA GLU A 67 -42.65 -13.05 -12.90
C GLU A 67 -41.70 -12.61 -11.77
N LYS A 68 -41.14 -13.56 -11.01
CA LYS A 68 -40.20 -13.27 -9.92
C LYS A 68 -38.85 -12.77 -10.41
N ILE A 69 -38.35 -13.29 -11.53
CA ILE A 69 -37.07 -12.83 -12.09
C ILE A 69 -37.23 -11.59 -12.98
N SER A 70 -38.39 -11.43 -13.62
CA SER A 70 -38.72 -10.28 -14.47
C SER A 70 -39.40 -9.16 -13.69
N SER A 71 -39.43 -9.27 -12.35
CA SER A 71 -39.84 -8.19 -11.47
C SER A 71 -38.99 -6.97 -11.78
N LYS A 72 -39.58 -6.11 -12.61
CA LYS A 72 -39.15 -4.79 -13.06
C LYS A 72 -38.14 -4.26 -12.07
N GLU A 73 -36.87 -4.21 -12.50
CA GLU A 73 -35.79 -3.62 -11.75
C GLU A 73 -36.37 -2.38 -11.06
N LYS A 74 -36.55 -2.45 -9.73
CA LYS A 74 -36.86 -1.25 -8.98
C LYS A 74 -35.74 -0.31 -9.40
N GLU A 75 -36.08 0.77 -10.08
CA GLU A 75 -35.15 1.84 -10.41
C GLU A 75 -34.65 2.41 -9.08
N THR A 76 -33.73 1.69 -8.48
CA THR A 76 -32.98 2.14 -7.33
C THR A 76 -32.16 3.27 -7.89
N LYS A 77 -32.33 4.45 -7.31
CA LYS A 77 -31.60 5.64 -7.71
C LYS A 77 -30.12 5.40 -7.45
N ILE A 78 -29.44 4.83 -8.44
CA ILE A 78 -28.01 4.62 -8.43
C ILE A 78 -27.36 6.00 -8.50
N ILE A 79 -26.76 6.43 -7.39
CA ILE A 79 -25.94 7.63 -7.36
C ILE A 79 -24.52 7.24 -7.76
N SER A 80 -24.00 7.82 -8.84
CA SER A 80 -22.63 7.61 -9.29
C SER A 80 -21.67 8.29 -8.30
N LEU A 81 -20.94 7.49 -7.51
CA LEU A 81 -19.98 8.02 -6.53
C LEU A 81 -18.87 8.84 -7.20
N LYS A 82 -18.50 8.45 -8.43
CA LYS A 82 -17.48 9.09 -9.27
C LYS A 82 -17.73 10.60 -9.41
N GLU A 83 -18.93 11.00 -9.83
CA GLU A 83 -19.26 12.40 -10.06
C GLU A 83 -19.19 13.27 -8.80
N ARG A 84 -19.52 12.68 -7.64
CA ARG A 84 -19.47 13.38 -6.36
C ARG A 84 -18.04 13.54 -5.86
N VAL A 85 -17.19 12.52 -6.05
CA VAL A 85 -15.77 12.58 -5.70
C VAL A 85 -15.04 13.60 -6.58
N PHE A 86 -15.28 13.61 -7.90
CA PHE A 86 -14.66 14.59 -8.81
C PHE A 86 -14.96 16.05 -8.44
N LYS A 87 -16.15 16.34 -7.90
CA LYS A 87 -16.51 17.69 -7.42
C LYS A 87 -15.76 18.11 -6.15
N LEU A 88 -15.24 17.16 -5.38
CA LEU A 88 -14.51 17.42 -4.12
C LEU A 88 -12.99 17.52 -4.32
N ILE A 89 -12.47 17.05 -5.46
CA ILE A 89 -11.04 17.13 -5.81
C ILE A 89 -10.46 18.55 -5.69
N PRO A 90 -11.07 19.63 -6.23
CA PRO A 90 -10.45 20.96 -6.15
C PRO A 90 -10.37 21.48 -4.70
N TYR A 91 -11.38 21.19 -3.87
CA TYR A 91 -11.39 21.58 -2.47
C TYR A 91 -10.35 20.81 -1.66
N ALA A 92 -10.21 19.50 -1.90
CA ALA A 92 -9.21 18.67 -1.25
C ALA A 92 -7.79 19.08 -1.65
N ALA A 93 -7.56 19.42 -2.93
CA ALA A 93 -6.28 19.91 -3.41
C ALA A 93 -5.92 21.25 -2.75
N ALA A 94 -6.84 22.23 -2.73
CA ALA A 94 -6.62 23.51 -2.08
C ALA A 94 -6.35 23.36 -0.58
N ALA A 95 -7.13 22.51 0.12
CA ALA A 95 -6.92 22.23 1.55
C ALA A 95 -5.57 21.54 1.81
N SER A 96 -5.15 20.62 0.94
CA SER A 96 -3.85 19.94 1.04
C SER A 96 -2.70 20.91 0.84
N ILE A 97 -2.81 21.84 -0.12
CA ILE A 97 -1.82 22.90 -0.35
C ILE A 97 -1.78 23.87 0.84
N ALA A 98 -2.94 24.33 1.32
CA ALA A 98 -3.02 25.23 2.47
C ALA A 98 -2.48 24.57 3.75
N LEU A 99 -2.74 23.28 3.95
CA LEU A 99 -2.20 22.50 5.06
C LEU A 99 -0.70 22.30 4.90
N PHE A 100 -0.21 22.02 3.68
CA PHE A 100 1.22 21.87 3.42
C PHE A 100 1.98 23.18 3.70
N ILE A 101 1.48 24.32 3.21
CA ILE A 101 2.08 25.64 3.46
C ILE A 101 1.94 26.00 4.94
N GLY A 102 0.76 25.79 5.54
CA GLY A 102 0.49 26.11 6.93
C GLY A 102 1.34 25.30 7.90
N LEU A 103 1.50 23.99 7.67
CA LEU A 103 2.36 23.14 8.48
C LEU A 103 3.84 23.46 8.25
N ASN A 104 4.28 23.71 7.00
CA ASN A 104 5.66 24.11 6.76
C ASN A 104 5.99 25.45 7.42
N SER A 105 5.12 26.46 7.28
CA SER A 105 5.32 27.77 7.91
C SER A 105 5.25 27.73 9.44
N PHE A 106 4.45 26.84 10.02
CA PHE A 106 4.31 26.71 11.47
C PHE A 106 5.44 25.89 12.11
N VAL A 107 5.88 24.81 11.44
CA VAL A 107 6.92 23.91 11.97
C VAL A 107 8.33 24.41 11.63
N PHE A 108 8.52 25.04 10.46
CA PHE A 108 9.78 25.63 10.02
C PHE A 108 9.68 27.16 10.02
N ASN A 109 9.56 27.75 11.21
CA ASN A 109 9.89 29.17 11.37
C ASN A 109 11.40 29.30 11.58
N THR A 110 12.16 29.09 10.51
CA THR A 110 13.54 29.54 10.48
C THR A 110 13.50 30.98 9.99
N ASP A 111 13.95 31.92 10.83
CA ASP A 111 14.37 33.24 10.38
C ASP A 111 15.64 33.07 9.53
N ASN A 112 15.51 32.39 8.39
CA ASN A 112 16.48 32.49 7.31
C ASN A 112 16.19 33.85 6.71
N ALA A 113 16.80 34.87 7.31
CA ALA A 113 17.10 36.07 6.57
C ALA A 113 17.83 35.58 5.31
N ASN A 114 17.12 35.54 4.18
CA ASN A 114 17.70 35.33 2.86
C ASN A 114 18.49 36.58 2.48
N THR A 115 19.39 37.00 3.37
CA THR A 115 20.32 38.09 3.18
C THR A 115 21.49 37.54 2.40
N LEU A 116 22.01 38.34 1.48
CA LEU A 116 23.19 38.01 0.67
C LEU A 116 24.39 37.59 1.55
N GLU A 117 24.42 38.05 2.80
CA GLU A 117 25.40 37.69 3.84
C GLU A 117 25.36 36.22 4.30
N ALA A 118 24.30 35.47 3.98
CA ALA A 118 24.17 34.05 4.31
C ALA A 118 24.71 33.13 3.20
N LEU A 119 25.12 33.70 2.05
CA LEU A 119 25.77 32.95 0.98
C LEU A 119 27.22 32.68 1.34
N THR A 120 27.63 31.43 1.19
CA THR A 120 29.03 31.01 1.38
C THR A 120 29.78 31.13 0.06
N ASP A 121 31.11 31.27 0.10
CA ASP A 121 31.94 31.35 -1.10
C ASP A 121 31.73 30.13 -2.02
N ASP A 122 31.57 28.94 -1.43
CA ASP A 122 31.26 27.69 -2.15
C ASP A 122 29.94 27.77 -2.95
N ASP A 123 28.93 28.49 -2.44
CA ASP A 123 27.65 28.66 -3.12
C ASP A 123 27.78 29.58 -4.34
N PHE A 124 28.65 30.60 -4.23
CA PHE A 124 28.96 31.50 -5.33
C PHE A 124 29.76 30.81 -6.44
N GLU A 125 30.74 29.99 -6.07
CA GLU A 125 31.50 29.17 -7.03
C GLU A 125 30.58 28.20 -7.78
N GLN A 126 29.67 27.53 -7.06
CA GLN A 126 28.70 26.63 -7.69
C GLN A 126 27.73 27.38 -8.64
N TRP A 127 27.29 28.58 -8.25
CA TRP A 127 26.46 29.41 -9.13
C TRP A 127 27.22 29.83 -10.38
N LEU A 128 28.48 30.25 -10.26
CA LEU A 128 29.35 30.59 -11.38
C LEU A 128 29.57 29.41 -12.33
N ASP A 129 29.75 28.20 -11.81
CA ASP A 129 29.99 27.01 -12.63
C ASP A 129 28.73 26.57 -13.40
N VAL A 130 27.55 26.80 -12.82
CA VAL A 130 26.25 26.57 -13.47
C VAL A 130 25.88 27.68 -14.45
N SER A 131 26.27 28.93 -14.17
CA SER A 131 25.99 30.07 -15.02
C SER A 131 27.03 30.18 -16.13
N SER A 132 26.61 30.00 -17.38
CA SER A 132 27.45 30.29 -18.55
C SER A 132 27.49 31.80 -18.81
N ILE A 133 28.19 32.56 -17.96
CA ILE A 133 28.38 34.01 -18.14
C ILE A 133 29.31 34.21 -19.33
N GLU A 134 28.79 34.76 -20.42
CA GLU A 134 29.60 35.10 -21.58
C GLU A 134 30.25 36.48 -21.33
N THR A 135 31.42 36.73 -21.93
CA THR A 135 32.13 38.01 -21.76
C THR A 135 31.30 39.22 -22.17
N ASP A 136 30.35 39.05 -23.08
CA ASP A 136 29.46 40.12 -23.52
C ASP A 136 28.42 40.49 -22.45
N ASP A 137 27.99 39.53 -21.60
CA ASP A 137 27.07 39.77 -20.49
C ASP A 137 27.72 40.60 -19.38
N ILE A 138 29.03 40.44 -19.19
CA ILE A 138 29.79 41.21 -18.19
C ILE A 138 29.88 42.68 -18.60
N VAL A 139 30.07 42.95 -19.90
CA VAL A 139 30.19 44.32 -20.43
C VAL A 139 28.89 45.11 -20.25
N GLU A 140 27.72 44.45 -20.30
CA GLU A 140 26.41 45.10 -20.11
C GLU A 140 26.18 45.57 -18.66
N ILE A 141 26.82 44.94 -17.68
CA ILE A 141 26.60 45.19 -16.25
C ILE A 141 27.64 46.17 -15.68
N LEU A 142 28.75 46.40 -16.39
CA LEU A 142 29.77 47.36 -15.96
C LEU A 142 29.21 48.79 -16.03
N PRO A 143 29.36 49.59 -14.95
CA PRO A 143 28.99 51.00 -14.97
C PRO A 143 29.73 51.73 -16.09
N GLU A 144 29.02 52.59 -16.82
CA GLU A 144 29.55 53.31 -17.98
C GLU A 144 30.76 54.18 -17.60
N ASP A 145 30.78 54.64 -16.34
CA ASP A 145 31.88 55.32 -15.66
C ASP A 145 33.20 54.52 -15.73
N ILE A 146 33.13 53.18 -15.64
CA ILE A 146 34.30 52.27 -15.71
C ILE A 146 34.73 52.04 -17.16
N LEU A 147 33.79 52.04 -18.10
CA LEU A 147 34.06 51.91 -19.52
C LEU A 147 34.71 53.19 -20.10
N GLU A 148 34.43 54.35 -19.53
CA GLU A 148 35.03 55.63 -19.89
C GLU A 148 36.41 55.87 -19.24
N ILE A 149 36.76 55.13 -18.19
CA ILE A 149 38.08 55.18 -17.58
C ILE A 149 39.05 54.40 -18.49
N ASN A 150 39.78 55.15 -19.34
CA ASN A 150 40.94 54.68 -20.09
C ASN A 150 42.15 54.34 -19.17
N GLU A 151 41.92 53.83 -17.97
CA GLU A 151 42.93 53.32 -17.03
C GLU A 151 43.21 51.83 -17.25
N PHE A 152 42.48 51.20 -18.20
CA PHE A 152 42.92 50.01 -18.94
C PHE A 152 43.66 50.35 -20.25
N SER A 153 43.99 51.62 -20.48
CA SER A 153 45.18 51.89 -21.27
C SER A 153 46.31 51.19 -20.53
N PHE A 154 47.08 50.35 -21.21
CA PHE A 154 48.42 49.97 -20.82
C PHE A 154 49.21 51.27 -20.58
N ALA A 155 49.02 51.90 -19.42
CA ALA A 155 49.71 53.09 -19.00
C ALA A 155 51.15 52.62 -18.79
N LEU A 156 51.95 52.78 -19.85
CA LEU A 156 53.35 52.40 -19.97
C LEU A 156 53.81 51.48 -18.85
N ILE A 157 53.49 50.19 -18.97
CA ILE A 157 54.20 49.21 -18.16
C ILE A 157 55.62 49.21 -18.72
N GLU A 158 56.52 49.96 -18.09
CA GLU A 158 57.94 49.95 -18.42
C GLU A 158 58.48 48.55 -18.13
N ASP A 159 59.36 48.06 -18.99
CA ASP A 159 59.90 46.69 -18.94
C ASP A 159 60.54 46.39 -17.57
N GLU A 160 61.14 47.42 -16.94
CA GLU A 160 61.71 47.37 -15.58
C GLU A 160 60.67 46.99 -14.51
N SER A 161 59.43 47.47 -14.65
CA SER A 161 58.34 47.14 -13.71
C SER A 161 57.86 45.70 -13.87
N ILE A 162 57.94 45.13 -15.07
CA ILE A 162 57.63 43.72 -15.34
C ILE A 162 58.75 42.84 -14.77
N GLU A 163 60.00 43.23 -14.98
CA GLU A 163 61.16 42.51 -14.48
C GLU A 163 61.18 42.45 -12.95
N ASP A 164 60.90 43.56 -12.27
CA ASP A 164 60.77 43.61 -10.81
C ASP A 164 59.60 42.76 -10.31
N TYR A 165 58.45 42.79 -11.00
CA TYR A 165 57.30 41.95 -10.65
C TYR A 165 57.61 40.45 -10.80
N ILE A 166 58.19 40.03 -11.93
CA ILE A 166 58.59 38.64 -12.17
C ILE A 166 59.62 38.18 -11.14
N ASN A 167 60.57 39.03 -10.78
CA ASN A 167 61.58 38.71 -9.76
C ASN A 167 61.03 38.72 -8.33
N SER A 168 59.93 39.44 -8.08
CA SER A 168 59.22 39.42 -6.79
C SER A 168 58.36 38.17 -6.59
N ILE A 169 57.99 37.49 -7.69
CA ILE A 169 57.28 36.22 -7.63
C ILE A 169 58.27 35.12 -7.26
N ASP A 170 58.00 34.47 -6.13
CA ASP A 170 58.80 33.35 -5.65
C ASP A 170 58.61 32.17 -6.62
N ASN A 171 59.62 31.89 -7.45
CA ASN A 171 59.60 30.89 -8.54
C ASN A 171 59.26 29.46 -8.06
N THR A 172 59.21 29.22 -6.76
CA THR A 172 58.72 27.97 -6.16
C THR A 172 57.24 27.72 -6.42
N SER A 173 56.43 28.77 -6.60
CA SER A 173 54.99 28.62 -6.85
C SER A 173 54.70 28.18 -8.29
N LEU A 174 55.44 28.73 -9.28
CA LEU A 174 55.29 28.38 -10.69
C LEU A 174 55.81 26.97 -11.03
N LEU A 175 56.81 26.47 -10.30
CA LEU A 175 57.30 25.10 -10.48
C LEU A 175 56.37 24.04 -9.87
N ASN A 176 55.54 24.39 -8.89
CA ASN A 176 54.59 23.46 -8.28
C ASN A 176 53.31 23.27 -9.10
N GLU A 177 52.97 24.19 -10.02
CA GLU A 177 51.82 24.06 -10.92
C GLU A 177 52.11 23.24 -12.20
N LEU A 178 53.38 22.92 -12.47
CA LEU A 178 53.79 22.12 -13.64
C LEU A 178 53.97 20.61 -13.33
N ASN A 179 53.45 20.12 -12.20
CA ASN A 179 53.38 18.68 -11.89
C ASN A 179 52.00 18.25 -11.38
#